data_AF-A0A6I2XZ26-F1
#
_entry.id   AF-A0A6I2XZ26-F1
#
_cell.length_a   1.000
_cell.length_b   1.000
_cell.length_c   1.000
_cell.angle_alpha   90.00
_cell.angle_beta   90.00
_cell.angle_gamma   90.00
#
_symmetry.space_group_name_H-M   'P 1'
#
loop_
_entity.id
_entity.type
_entity.pdbx_description
1 polymer ?
#
loop_
_entity_poly.entity_id
_entity_poly.type
_entity_poly.pdbx_seq_one_letter_code
_entity_poly.pdbx_strand_id
1 'polypeptide(L)'
;MTDRTPMSRRALLGVGALGVASIAASGSPASAGTRSRPSKSVLPTPVASLVTRWDTDPWSRGAYAALPVGSTDTVRETLAEALIADRIVLAGEYTDPSFPATVQGALRSGKRAARVLLDEDLGPRVIVIGAGVAGLSAARDLAAAGASVMVLEARDRIGGRVHTNTSWGVPVEMGAAWVHALKGNPVVPLAQQAGLRLVPCDYDSEVIRDTMTGKASPAGDRANEQVSRLADRLGDAWPPAGMSVETWMRQKGMQRNRFTSWAVETNIVQEYGLNAGLLGVRALSEGGAYSGGDAFVAGGYDGVPDALAQGLDIRLGSPVSQVDAGNGRDVTVTLQSGATLTADTAVVAVPVSLVQASLPRITPMPASIRSAIGKLRTGDLEKVILRYDAQWWGKERVIGVVGGGVPGQSPESALRWTEFFNVTDVVGAPALVGFSGGTAAMRRPATDAGCVSEALAMLQAAYTSK
;
A
#
# COMPACT_ATOMS: atom_id res chain seq x y z
N MET A 1 15.49 26.71 7.39
CA MET A 1 14.50 26.76 6.29
C MET A 1 15.07 25.96 5.13
N THR A 2 14.79 24.67 5.09
CA THR A 2 15.10 23.80 3.95
C THR A 2 13.93 23.86 2.98
N ASP A 3 14.22 24.22 1.74
CA ASP A 3 13.28 24.26 0.62
C ASP A 3 12.71 22.86 0.39
N ARG A 4 11.52 22.59 0.94
CA ARG A 4 10.78 21.33 0.72
C ARG A 4 9.70 21.65 -0.29
N THR A 5 9.95 21.37 -1.57
CA THR A 5 8.90 21.34 -2.59
C THR A 5 8.08 20.05 -2.37
N PRO A 6 6.80 20.13 -1.97
CA PRO A 6 5.96 18.94 -1.88
C PRO A 6 5.71 18.40 -3.30
N MET A 7 5.99 17.12 -3.56
CA MET A 7 5.66 16.49 -4.85
C MET A 7 4.58 15.43 -4.67
N SER A 8 3.67 15.34 -5.65
CA SER A 8 2.63 14.31 -5.66
C SER A 8 3.26 12.91 -5.73
N ARG A 9 2.63 11.93 -5.08
CA ARG A 9 3.04 10.50 -5.15
C ARG A 9 3.08 9.96 -6.59
N ARG A 10 2.55 10.65 -7.60
CA ARG A 10 2.67 10.27 -9.02
C ARG A 10 4.01 10.61 -9.65
N ALA A 11 4.73 11.60 -9.14
CA ALA A 11 6.16 11.75 -9.43
C ALA A 11 6.97 10.58 -8.84
N LEU A 12 6.46 9.94 -7.78
CA LEU A 12 6.99 8.69 -7.22
C LEU A 12 6.67 7.48 -8.12
N LEU A 13 5.46 7.43 -8.69
CA LEU A 13 4.97 6.38 -9.59
C LEU A 13 5.44 6.54 -11.05
N GLY A 14 6.23 7.58 -11.36
CA GLY A 14 6.86 7.73 -12.68
C GLY A 14 5.92 7.98 -13.87
N VAL A 15 4.69 8.47 -13.65
CA VAL A 15 3.82 8.90 -14.76
C VAL A 15 4.26 10.29 -15.23
N GLY A 16 5.41 10.34 -15.88
CA GLY A 16 5.93 11.53 -16.55
C GLY A 16 5.41 11.58 -17.98
N ALA A 17 4.55 12.54 -18.29
CA ALA A 17 4.13 12.84 -19.64
C ALA A 17 5.34 13.14 -20.55
N LEU A 18 5.55 12.33 -21.60
CA LEU A 18 6.39 12.68 -22.74
C LEU A 18 5.64 12.44 -24.05
N GLY A 19 5.66 13.46 -24.89
CA GLY A 19 4.80 13.65 -26.04
C GLY A 19 5.00 12.64 -27.17
N VAL A 20 3.89 12.33 -27.83
CA VAL A 20 3.79 11.52 -29.04
C VAL A 20 4.49 12.24 -30.20
N ALA A 21 5.51 11.60 -30.79
CA ALA A 21 5.96 11.90 -32.14
C ALA A 21 5.46 10.79 -33.07
N SER A 22 4.50 11.13 -33.92
CA SER A 22 3.87 10.26 -34.91
C SER A 22 4.84 9.96 -36.06
N ILE A 23 5.11 8.69 -36.35
CA ILE A 23 5.66 8.27 -37.65
C ILE A 23 4.58 7.46 -38.35
N ALA A 24 4.09 8.00 -39.46
CA ALA A 24 3.15 7.34 -40.36
C ALA A 24 3.88 6.27 -41.17
N ALA A 25 3.34 5.05 -41.19
CA ALA A 25 3.68 4.05 -42.19
C ALA A 25 2.38 3.57 -42.85
N SER A 26 2.28 3.82 -44.15
CA SER A 26 1.21 3.38 -45.04
C SER A 26 1.41 1.92 -45.45
N GLY A 27 0.34 1.13 -45.36
CA GLY A 27 0.26 -0.22 -45.92
C GLY A 27 -1.17 -0.55 -46.31
N SER A 28 -1.39 -0.87 -47.58
CA SER A 28 -2.70 -1.17 -48.20
C SER A 28 -3.28 -2.54 -47.76
N PRO A 29 -4.60 -2.78 -47.92
CA PRO A 29 -5.32 -3.84 -47.22
C PRO A 29 -5.31 -5.16 -47.99
N ALA A 30 -5.27 -6.29 -47.26
CA ALA A 30 -5.55 -7.61 -47.81
C ALA A 30 -6.91 -8.14 -47.31
N SER A 31 -7.58 -8.85 -48.21
CA SER A 31 -8.98 -9.28 -48.25
C SER A 31 -9.60 -9.89 -46.99
N ALA A 32 -10.85 -9.49 -46.74
CA ALA A 32 -11.74 -10.02 -45.72
C ALA A 32 -12.22 -11.45 -46.03
N GLY A 33 -11.87 -12.39 -45.15
CA GLY A 33 -12.57 -13.66 -44.99
C GLY A 33 -13.68 -13.50 -43.95
N THR A 34 -14.92 -13.78 -44.35
CA THR A 34 -16.12 -13.77 -43.51
C THR A 34 -16.01 -14.80 -42.39
N ARG A 35 -15.61 -14.36 -41.18
CA ARG A 35 -15.78 -15.16 -39.96
C ARG A 35 -17.14 -14.82 -39.32
N SER A 36 -17.93 -15.86 -39.13
CA SER A 36 -19.20 -15.86 -38.37
C SER A 36 -19.05 -15.16 -37.02
N ARG A 37 -20.01 -14.29 -36.65
CA ARG A 37 -20.11 -13.65 -35.33
C ARG A 37 -20.10 -14.72 -34.22
N PRO A 38 -19.19 -14.68 -33.23
CA PRO A 38 -19.30 -15.53 -32.08
C PRO A 38 -20.47 -15.07 -31.19
N SER A 39 -21.25 -16.03 -30.71
CA SER A 39 -22.22 -15.87 -29.63
C SER A 39 -21.55 -15.30 -28.37
N LYS A 40 -22.30 -14.52 -27.56
CA LYS A 40 -21.87 -13.89 -26.30
C LYS A 40 -20.89 -14.78 -25.50
N SER A 41 -19.60 -14.48 -25.56
CA SER A 41 -18.54 -15.35 -25.02
C SER A 41 -18.39 -15.15 -23.52
N VAL A 42 -18.80 -16.14 -22.72
CA VAL A 42 -18.47 -16.19 -21.29
C VAL A 42 -16.94 -16.24 -21.15
N LEU A 43 -16.37 -15.42 -20.28
CA LEU A 43 -14.94 -15.44 -19.99
C LEU A 43 -14.56 -16.75 -19.29
N PRO A 44 -13.32 -17.25 -19.47
CA PRO A 44 -12.83 -18.41 -18.74
C PRO A 44 -12.96 -18.23 -17.22
N THR A 45 -13.24 -19.31 -16.50
CA THR A 45 -13.21 -19.33 -15.03
C THR A 45 -11.76 -19.42 -14.55
N PRO A 46 -11.35 -18.67 -13.51
CA PRO A 46 -10.03 -18.82 -12.91
C PRO A 46 -9.90 -20.21 -12.28
N VAL A 47 -8.71 -20.81 -12.41
CA VAL A 47 -8.37 -22.10 -11.79
C VAL A 47 -8.00 -21.98 -10.32
N ALA A 48 -7.62 -20.77 -9.89
CA ALA A 48 -7.40 -20.46 -8.49
C ALA A 48 -7.62 -18.97 -8.23
N SER A 49 -7.94 -18.62 -6.98
CA SER A 49 -8.09 -17.24 -6.55
C SER A 49 -7.60 -17.04 -5.12
N LEU A 50 -7.16 -15.81 -4.83
CA LEU A 50 -6.77 -15.35 -3.49
C LEU A 50 -7.40 -13.98 -3.25
N VAL A 51 -7.79 -13.70 -2.00
CA VAL A 51 -8.36 -12.40 -1.59
C VAL A 51 -7.68 -11.94 -0.29
N THR A 52 -7.42 -10.64 -0.16
CA THR A 52 -6.76 -10.09 1.04
C THR A 52 -7.77 -9.58 2.07
N ARG A 53 -7.37 -9.56 3.34
CA ARG A 53 -8.24 -9.26 4.51
C ARG A 53 -7.49 -8.46 5.58
N TRP A 54 -6.94 -7.30 5.22
CA TRP A 54 -6.09 -6.53 6.14
C TRP A 54 -6.87 -5.82 7.26
N ASP A 55 -8.10 -5.41 7.01
CA ASP A 55 -9.00 -4.77 7.97
C ASP A 55 -9.52 -5.72 9.08
N THR A 56 -9.79 -6.98 8.74
CA THR A 56 -10.22 -8.01 9.71
C THR A 56 -9.05 -8.79 10.31
N ASP A 57 -7.84 -8.57 9.81
CA ASP A 57 -6.65 -9.16 10.40
C ASP A 57 -6.38 -8.56 11.80
N PRO A 58 -6.26 -9.40 12.85
CA PRO A 58 -6.19 -8.91 14.23
C PRO A 58 -4.93 -8.09 14.55
N TRP A 59 -3.87 -8.29 13.76
CA TRP A 59 -2.55 -7.68 13.92
C TRP A 59 -2.24 -6.65 12.82
N SER A 60 -3.24 -6.23 12.05
CA SER A 60 -3.09 -5.17 11.03
C SER A 60 -4.25 -4.18 11.04
N ARG A 61 -5.50 -4.64 11.16
CA ARG A 61 -6.69 -3.79 11.29
C ARG A 61 -6.76 -2.64 10.26
N GLY A 62 -6.31 -2.93 9.04
CA GLY A 62 -6.31 -2.05 7.89
C GLY A 62 -5.00 -2.10 7.09
N ALA A 63 -5.00 -1.43 5.95
CA ALA A 63 -3.92 -1.50 4.96
C ALA A 63 -2.94 -0.32 5.07
N TYR A 64 -3.43 0.92 5.11
CA TYR A 64 -2.59 2.14 5.01
C TYR A 64 -2.90 3.17 6.08
N ALA A 65 -1.88 3.92 6.51
CA ALA A 65 -2.05 5.08 7.38
C ALA A 65 -2.04 6.38 6.55
N ALA A 66 -3.16 7.11 6.55
CA ALA A 66 -3.34 8.34 5.80
C ALA A 66 -3.65 9.55 6.70
N LEU A 67 -3.34 10.75 6.21
CA LEU A 67 -3.77 12.01 6.82
C LEU A 67 -5.22 12.33 6.43
N PRO A 68 -6.18 12.32 7.37
CA PRO A 68 -7.53 12.78 7.08
C PRO A 68 -7.58 14.32 6.98
N VAL A 69 -8.70 14.83 6.49
CA VAL A 69 -9.02 16.26 6.52
C VAL A 69 -8.87 16.83 7.93
N GLY A 70 -8.26 18.01 8.05
CA GLY A 70 -7.95 18.66 9.32
C GLY A 70 -6.63 18.22 9.97
N SER A 71 -5.93 17.25 9.38
CA SER A 71 -4.59 16.84 9.84
C SER A 71 -3.48 17.46 8.98
N THR A 72 -2.27 17.49 9.55
CA THR A 72 -1.07 18.05 8.93
C THR A 72 0.07 17.04 8.99
N ASP A 73 1.05 17.22 8.12
CA ASP A 73 2.32 16.50 8.05
C ASP A 73 3.08 16.47 9.40
N THR A 74 2.95 17.52 10.19
CA THR A 74 3.51 17.58 11.56
C THR A 74 3.04 16.44 12.47
N VAL A 75 1.94 15.76 12.16
CA VAL A 75 1.49 14.55 12.86
C VAL A 75 2.55 13.45 12.76
N ARG A 76 3.09 13.19 11.57
CA ARG A 76 4.10 12.13 11.38
C ARG A 76 5.43 12.52 11.99
N GLU A 77 5.81 13.81 11.91
CA GLU A 77 7.02 14.34 12.54
C GLU A 77 6.95 14.18 14.07
N THR A 78 5.83 14.54 14.69
CA THR A 78 5.59 14.33 16.13
C THR A 78 5.76 12.86 16.54
N LEU A 79 5.31 11.91 15.70
CA LEU A 79 5.48 10.48 15.97
C LEU A 79 6.89 9.99 15.68
N ALA A 80 7.57 10.57 14.70
CA ALA A 80 8.94 10.23 14.31
C ALA A 80 9.97 10.62 15.37
N GLU A 81 9.72 11.72 16.07
CA GLU A 81 10.56 12.31 17.13
C GLU A 81 10.19 11.81 18.53
N ALA A 82 9.18 10.93 18.64
CA ALA A 82 8.70 10.46 19.93
C ALA A 82 9.75 9.59 20.64
N LEU A 83 10.29 10.11 21.75
CA LEU A 83 10.99 9.34 22.77
C LEU A 83 10.15 9.37 24.06
N ILE A 84 9.39 8.30 24.27
CA ILE A 84 8.43 8.19 25.37
C ILE A 84 9.16 7.71 26.62
N ALA A 85 9.07 8.49 27.70
CA ALA A 85 9.73 8.23 28.99
C ALA A 85 11.23 7.92 28.84
N ASP A 86 11.90 8.60 27.90
CA ASP A 86 13.33 8.45 27.62
C ASP A 86 13.75 7.01 27.27
N ARG A 87 12.82 6.15 26.83
CA ARG A 87 13.08 4.71 26.66
C ARG A 87 12.34 4.02 25.52
N ILE A 88 11.19 4.56 25.09
CA ILE A 88 10.34 3.91 24.08
C ILE A 88 10.28 4.78 22.83
N VAL A 89 10.63 4.21 21.68
CA VAL A 89 10.52 4.87 20.37
C VAL A 89 9.46 4.17 19.51
N LEU A 90 8.80 4.94 18.65
CA LEU A 90 7.82 4.43 17.69
C LEU A 90 8.46 4.23 16.32
N ALA A 91 8.16 3.10 15.66
CA ALA A 91 8.62 2.80 14.31
C ALA A 91 7.48 2.26 13.45
N GLY A 92 7.51 2.54 12.15
CA GLY A 92 6.47 2.15 11.21
C GLY A 92 6.31 3.20 10.12
N GLU A 93 5.77 2.81 8.96
CA GLU A 93 5.56 3.74 7.84
C GLU A 93 4.74 4.99 8.23
N TYR A 94 3.89 4.87 9.25
CA TYR A 94 3.10 5.98 9.75
C TYR A 94 3.91 7.09 10.43
N THR A 95 5.19 6.83 10.70
CA THR A 95 6.17 7.76 11.29
C THR A 95 7.18 8.28 10.25
N ASP A 96 7.00 8.01 8.95
CA ASP A 96 7.86 8.55 7.89
C ASP A 96 7.06 9.54 7.02
N PRO A 97 7.31 10.86 7.10
CA PRO A 97 6.60 11.85 6.29
C PRO A 97 7.03 11.86 4.81
N SER A 98 8.22 11.31 4.50
CA SER A 98 8.72 11.24 3.13
C SER A 98 8.15 10.03 2.39
N PHE A 99 7.94 8.90 3.05
CA PHE A 99 7.44 7.70 2.39
C PHE A 99 6.36 6.99 3.21
N PRO A 100 5.27 7.69 3.59
CA PRO A 100 4.19 7.07 4.36
C PRO A 100 3.56 5.93 3.56
N ALA A 101 2.98 4.94 4.24
CA ALA A 101 2.31 3.79 3.64
C ALA A 101 3.15 2.96 2.65
N THR A 102 4.48 2.91 2.83
CA THR A 102 5.39 2.15 1.96
C THR A 102 6.37 1.27 2.72
N VAL A 103 6.94 0.27 2.03
CA VAL A 103 8.00 -0.59 2.58
C VAL A 103 9.27 0.23 2.89
N GLN A 104 9.63 1.19 2.04
CA GLN A 104 10.78 2.05 2.30
C GLN A 104 10.57 2.97 3.50
N GLY A 105 9.36 3.48 3.73
CA GLY A 105 9.04 4.27 4.93
C GLY A 105 9.12 3.42 6.20
N ALA A 106 8.67 2.17 6.14
CA ALA A 106 8.86 1.21 7.23
C ALA A 106 10.35 0.98 7.49
N LEU A 107 11.14 0.67 6.46
CA LEU A 107 12.60 0.46 6.60
C LEU A 107 13.29 1.68 7.23
N ARG A 108 13.03 2.88 6.71
CA ARG A 108 13.63 4.14 7.16
C ARG A 108 13.24 4.49 8.60
N SER A 109 11.97 4.31 8.97
CA SER A 109 11.53 4.54 10.35
C SER A 109 12.22 3.62 11.35
N GLY A 110 12.47 2.36 10.98
CA GLY A 110 13.25 1.43 11.80
C GLY A 110 14.70 1.89 12.01
N LYS A 111 15.39 2.30 10.94
CA LYS A 111 16.75 2.85 11.03
C LYS A 111 16.81 4.10 11.91
N ARG A 112 15.81 4.98 11.79
CA ARG A 112 15.70 6.17 12.64
C ARG A 112 15.48 5.80 14.10
N ALA A 113 14.61 4.83 14.39
CA ALA A 113 14.37 4.37 15.76
C ALA A 113 15.66 3.79 16.40
N ALA A 114 16.42 2.98 15.65
CA ALA A 114 17.73 2.51 16.10
C ALA A 114 18.69 3.65 16.38
N ARG A 115 18.79 4.61 15.45
CA ARG A 115 19.64 5.81 15.57
C ARG A 115 19.34 6.59 16.85
N VAL A 116 18.06 6.86 17.14
CA VAL A 116 17.64 7.58 18.36
C VAL A 116 18.13 6.85 19.61
N LEU A 117 17.90 5.54 19.71
CA LEU A 117 18.31 4.78 20.90
C LEU A 117 19.83 4.69 21.07
N LEU A 118 20.58 4.62 19.96
CA LEU A 118 22.05 4.59 19.98
C LEU A 118 22.66 5.96 20.34
N ASP A 119 22.07 7.06 19.85
CA ASP A 119 22.57 8.41 20.11
C ASP A 119 22.34 8.84 21.58
N GLU A 120 21.30 8.32 22.24
CA GLU A 120 20.98 8.61 23.64
C GLU A 120 21.76 7.72 24.65
N ASP A 121 22.45 6.67 24.19
CA ASP A 121 23.24 5.72 25.01
C ASP A 121 22.48 5.16 26.24
N LEU A 122 21.23 4.75 26.02
CA LEU A 122 20.28 4.40 27.08
C LEU A 122 20.42 2.95 27.61
N GLY A 123 21.47 2.23 27.19
CA GLY A 123 21.77 0.86 27.58
C GLY A 123 21.65 -0.16 26.44
N PRO A 124 22.36 -1.30 26.53
CA PRO A 124 22.54 -2.20 25.40
C PRO A 124 21.38 -3.20 25.20
N ARG A 125 20.44 -3.36 26.15
CA ARG A 125 19.36 -4.35 26.02
C ARG A 125 18.12 -3.69 25.42
N VAL A 126 17.67 -4.18 24.26
CA VAL A 126 16.52 -3.62 23.55
C VAL A 126 15.50 -4.69 23.22
N ILE A 127 14.22 -4.43 23.51
CA ILE A 127 13.10 -5.24 23.00
C ILE A 127 12.43 -4.51 21.84
N VAL A 128 12.29 -5.19 20.70
CA VAL A 128 11.55 -4.70 19.53
C VAL A 128 10.21 -5.41 19.45
N ILE A 129 9.10 -4.67 19.43
CA ILE A 129 7.75 -5.21 19.33
C ILE A 129 7.28 -5.10 17.87
N GLY A 130 7.18 -6.25 17.20
CA GLY A 130 6.75 -6.41 15.80
C GLY A 130 7.90 -6.71 14.85
N ALA A 131 7.87 -7.85 14.18
CA ALA A 131 8.84 -8.29 13.17
C ALA A 131 8.41 -7.93 11.74
N GLY A 132 7.77 -6.77 11.57
CA GLY A 132 7.62 -6.14 10.25
C GLY A 132 8.93 -5.48 9.80
N VAL A 133 8.97 -4.97 8.57
CA VAL A 133 10.17 -4.30 8.00
C VAL A 133 10.72 -3.19 8.92
N ALA A 134 9.86 -2.42 9.59
CA ALA A 134 10.30 -1.39 10.52
C ALA A 134 11.03 -1.95 11.76
N GLY A 135 10.46 -2.96 12.41
CA GLY A 135 11.07 -3.57 13.59
C GLY A 135 12.34 -4.34 13.25
N LEU A 136 12.33 -5.11 12.15
CA LEU A 136 13.51 -5.86 11.69
C LEU A 136 14.66 -4.92 11.29
N SER A 137 14.34 -3.79 10.64
CA SER A 137 15.32 -2.74 10.32
C SER A 137 15.96 -2.15 11.58
N ALA A 138 15.14 -1.79 12.58
CA ALA A 138 15.65 -1.29 13.85
C ALA A 138 16.52 -2.33 14.57
N ALA A 139 16.04 -3.57 14.65
CA ALA A 139 16.74 -4.67 15.31
C ALA A 139 18.08 -4.98 14.67
N ARG A 140 18.14 -4.97 13.33
CA ARG A 140 19.38 -5.15 12.55
C ARG A 140 20.41 -4.08 12.88
N ASP A 141 20.04 -2.81 12.81
CA ASP A 141 20.97 -1.69 13.03
C ASP A 141 21.44 -1.65 14.51
N LEU A 142 20.55 -1.92 15.47
CA LEU A 142 20.89 -2.03 16.89
C LEU A 142 21.85 -3.20 17.16
N ALA A 143 21.56 -4.39 16.62
CA ALA A 143 22.42 -5.57 16.78
C ALA A 143 23.80 -5.37 16.12
N ALA A 144 23.85 -4.71 14.95
CA ALA A 144 25.10 -4.36 14.29
C ALA A 144 25.95 -3.37 15.11
N ALA A 145 25.32 -2.53 15.93
CA ALA A 145 25.99 -1.65 16.88
C ALA A 145 26.37 -2.34 18.21
N GLY A 146 26.13 -3.65 18.36
CA GLY A 146 26.50 -4.43 19.53
C GLY A 146 25.44 -4.49 20.64
N ALA A 147 24.23 -3.97 20.41
CA ALA A 147 23.13 -4.11 21.36
C ALA A 147 22.62 -5.56 21.43
N SER A 148 22.17 -5.97 22.62
CA SER A 148 21.45 -7.23 22.85
C SER A 148 19.98 -7.04 22.50
N VAL A 149 19.57 -7.49 21.33
CA VAL A 149 18.22 -7.27 20.79
C VAL A 149 17.37 -8.53 20.81
N MET A 150 16.14 -8.42 21.33
CA MET A 150 15.11 -9.44 21.21
C MET A 150 13.90 -8.86 20.45
N VAL A 151 13.45 -9.55 19.40
CA VAL A 151 12.27 -9.17 18.61
C VAL A 151 11.09 -10.05 18.99
N LEU A 152 9.95 -9.45 19.35
CA LEU A 152 8.72 -10.14 19.70
C LEU A 152 7.68 -9.93 18.61
N GLU A 153 7.20 -11.01 17.98
CA GLU A 153 6.21 -10.98 16.91
C GLU A 153 4.96 -11.74 17.33
N ALA A 154 3.79 -11.11 17.13
CA ALA A 154 2.52 -11.67 17.52
C ALA A 154 2.11 -12.87 16.66
N ARG A 155 2.48 -12.85 15.37
CA ARG A 155 2.18 -13.90 14.40
C ARG A 155 3.17 -15.06 14.50
N ASP A 156 2.84 -16.13 13.79
CA ASP A 156 3.70 -17.27 13.48
C ASP A 156 4.65 -17.01 12.29
N ARG A 157 4.73 -15.76 11.81
CA ARG A 157 5.60 -15.34 10.70
C ARG A 157 6.09 -13.92 10.88
N ILE A 158 7.23 -13.60 10.27
CA ILE A 158 7.72 -12.22 10.15
C ILE A 158 7.09 -11.49 8.95
N GLY A 159 7.54 -10.25 8.70
CA GLY A 159 7.20 -9.45 7.52
C GLY A 159 5.99 -8.54 7.68
N GLY A 160 5.07 -8.85 8.60
CA GLY A 160 3.88 -8.04 8.86
C GLY A 160 2.99 -7.93 7.62
N ARG A 161 2.82 -6.70 7.09
CA ARG A 161 2.08 -6.41 5.84
C ARG A 161 2.88 -6.69 4.56
N VAL A 162 4.15 -7.11 4.66
CA VAL A 162 4.85 -7.82 3.58
C VAL A 162 4.54 -9.30 3.77
N HIS A 163 3.79 -9.89 2.85
CA HIS A 163 3.33 -11.27 2.96
C HIS A 163 3.19 -11.90 1.58
N THR A 164 3.93 -12.97 1.38
CA THR A 164 3.92 -13.78 0.17
C THR A 164 3.18 -15.09 0.45
N ASN A 165 2.28 -15.47 -0.45
CA ASN A 165 1.56 -16.74 -0.45
C ASN A 165 2.19 -17.67 -1.50
N THR A 166 2.41 -18.93 -1.17
CA THR A 166 3.03 -19.94 -2.04
C THR A 166 2.10 -21.12 -2.38
N SER A 167 0.82 -21.06 -1.99
CA SER A 167 -0.18 -22.13 -2.20
C SER A 167 -0.39 -22.51 -3.66
N TRP A 168 -0.01 -21.65 -4.60
CA TRP A 168 -0.10 -21.90 -6.04
C TRP A 168 1.13 -22.62 -6.62
N GLY A 169 2.12 -22.96 -5.78
CA GLY A 169 3.43 -23.45 -6.21
C GLY A 169 4.36 -22.36 -6.71
N VAL A 170 3.90 -21.10 -6.72
CA VAL A 170 4.64 -19.89 -7.09
C VAL A 170 4.36 -18.77 -6.08
N PRO A 171 5.32 -17.85 -5.83
CA PRO A 171 5.12 -16.70 -4.95
C PRO A 171 4.04 -15.73 -5.46
N VAL A 172 3.13 -15.35 -4.58
CA VAL A 172 2.07 -14.36 -4.86
C VAL A 172 1.99 -13.34 -3.72
N GLU A 173 2.13 -12.06 -4.04
CA GLU A 173 2.19 -11.00 -3.04
C GLU A 173 0.80 -10.57 -2.52
N MET A 174 0.49 -10.98 -1.29
CA MET A 174 -0.75 -10.65 -0.58
C MET A 174 -0.74 -9.24 0.01
N GLY A 175 0.45 -8.70 0.27
CA GLY A 175 0.66 -7.42 0.92
C GLY A 175 1.27 -6.37 0.01
N ALA A 176 2.38 -5.76 0.43
CA ALA A 176 3.20 -4.97 -0.49
C ALA A 176 3.60 -5.82 -1.71
N ALA A 177 3.60 -5.22 -2.91
CA ALA A 177 3.99 -5.92 -4.15
C ALA A 177 4.89 -5.06 -5.07
N TRP A 178 5.10 -3.79 -4.73
CA TRP A 178 5.94 -2.85 -5.49
C TRP A 178 7.14 -2.37 -4.68
N VAL A 179 8.20 -2.04 -5.40
CA VAL A 179 9.23 -1.08 -4.98
C VAL A 179 9.02 0.18 -5.80
N HIS A 180 8.67 1.28 -5.13
CA HIS A 180 8.44 2.57 -5.79
C HIS A 180 9.73 3.35 -5.97
N ALA A 181 9.88 4.05 -7.09
CA ALA A 181 11.00 4.94 -7.38
C ALA A 181 12.38 4.28 -7.14
N LEU A 182 12.77 3.35 -8.01
CA LEU A 182 13.91 2.44 -7.85
C LEU A 182 15.25 3.12 -7.53
N LYS A 183 15.53 4.30 -8.11
CA LYS A 183 16.81 4.99 -7.96
C LYS A 183 16.91 5.62 -6.57
N GLY A 184 17.78 5.07 -5.73
CA GLY A 184 18.03 5.54 -4.37
C GLY A 184 17.11 4.94 -3.32
N ASN A 185 16.16 4.07 -3.71
CA ASN A 185 15.29 3.39 -2.77
C ASN A 185 16.08 2.31 -1.99
N PRO A 186 16.15 2.40 -0.65
CA PRO A 186 16.94 1.48 0.18
C PRO A 186 16.41 0.04 0.23
N VAL A 187 15.22 -0.23 -0.32
CA VAL A 187 14.67 -1.59 -0.45
C VAL A 187 15.29 -2.33 -1.63
N VAL A 188 15.73 -1.63 -2.68
CA VAL A 188 16.35 -2.25 -3.87
C VAL A 188 17.57 -3.12 -3.54
N PRO A 189 18.59 -2.66 -2.78
CA PRO A 189 19.71 -3.53 -2.44
C PRO A 189 19.31 -4.75 -1.58
N LEU A 190 18.29 -4.62 -0.72
CA LEU A 190 17.78 -5.75 0.07
C LEU A 190 17.07 -6.77 -0.83
N ALA A 191 16.26 -6.30 -1.80
CA ALA A 191 15.63 -7.16 -2.79
C ALA A 191 16.66 -7.89 -3.65
N GLN A 192 17.73 -7.20 -4.08
CA GLN A 192 18.84 -7.81 -4.82
C GLN A 192 19.59 -8.85 -3.97
N GLN A 193 19.89 -8.56 -2.70
CA GLN A 193 20.53 -9.50 -1.77
C GLN A 193 19.67 -10.75 -1.56
N ALA A 194 18.35 -10.59 -1.51
CA ALA A 194 17.39 -11.69 -1.41
C ALA A 194 17.15 -12.43 -2.74
N GLY A 195 17.85 -12.05 -3.82
CA GLY A 195 17.69 -12.69 -5.14
C GLY A 195 16.36 -12.40 -5.82
N LEU A 196 15.65 -11.35 -5.41
CA LEU A 196 14.34 -11.00 -5.95
C LEU A 196 14.49 -10.28 -7.28
N ARG A 197 13.57 -10.59 -8.21
CA ARG A 197 13.52 -9.93 -9.52
C ARG A 197 12.58 -8.74 -9.45
N LEU A 198 13.09 -7.56 -9.81
CA LEU A 198 12.28 -6.35 -9.93
C LEU A 198 11.80 -6.22 -11.38
N VAL A 199 10.50 -6.41 -11.60
CA VAL A 199 9.85 -6.36 -12.92
C VAL A 199 9.28 -4.95 -13.12
N PRO A 200 9.83 -4.14 -14.05
CA PRO A 200 9.35 -2.78 -14.26
C PRO A 200 7.84 -2.72 -14.53
N CYS A 201 7.17 -1.77 -13.88
CA CYS A 201 5.75 -1.50 -14.07
C CYS A 201 5.59 -0.35 -15.07
N ASP A 202 5.25 -0.70 -16.31
CA ASP A 202 4.91 0.27 -17.35
C ASP A 202 3.43 0.67 -17.23
N TYR A 203 3.17 1.82 -16.60
CA TYR A 203 1.82 2.36 -16.43
C TYR A 203 1.23 2.92 -17.74
N ASP A 204 2.06 3.23 -18.75
CA ASP A 204 1.58 3.69 -20.07
C ASP A 204 1.05 2.52 -20.91
N SER A 205 1.41 1.29 -20.54
CA SER A 205 0.79 0.06 -21.05
C SER A 205 -0.59 -0.16 -20.41
N GLU A 206 -1.52 0.74 -20.68
CA GLU A 206 -2.88 0.75 -20.13
C GLU A 206 -3.95 0.53 -21.20
N VAL A 207 -5.02 -0.18 -20.82
CA VAL A 207 -6.31 -0.13 -21.52
C VAL A 207 -7.44 0.14 -20.53
N ILE A 208 -8.20 1.20 -20.76
CA ILE A 208 -9.41 1.48 -19.97
C ILE A 208 -10.63 0.93 -20.70
N ARG A 209 -11.36 0.03 -20.05
CA ARG A 209 -12.56 -0.63 -20.57
C ARG A 209 -13.82 -0.19 -19.83
N ASP A 210 -14.93 -0.11 -20.54
CA ASP A 210 -16.21 0.34 -20.03
C ASP A 210 -17.19 -0.83 -19.90
N THR A 211 -17.64 -1.11 -18.67
CA THR A 211 -18.56 -2.23 -18.39
C THR A 211 -19.95 -2.07 -19.01
N MET A 212 -20.33 -0.85 -19.40
CA MET A 212 -21.61 -0.61 -20.07
C MET A 212 -21.57 -0.97 -21.56
N THR A 213 -20.38 -0.90 -22.19
CA THR A 213 -20.22 -1.10 -23.64
C THR A 213 -19.42 -2.35 -24.00
N GLY A 214 -18.63 -2.88 -23.06
CA GLY A 214 -17.68 -3.99 -23.28
C GLY A 214 -16.46 -3.59 -24.12
N LYS A 215 -16.22 -2.30 -24.32
CA LYS A 215 -15.20 -1.74 -25.23
C LYS A 215 -14.23 -0.83 -24.48
N ALA A 216 -13.12 -0.49 -25.15
CA ALA A 216 -12.20 0.56 -24.69
C ALA A 216 -12.93 1.91 -24.55
N SER A 217 -12.50 2.76 -23.63
CA SER A 217 -13.23 3.94 -23.18
C SER A 217 -12.43 5.25 -23.32
N PRO A 218 -12.54 5.95 -24.46
CA PRO A 218 -11.94 7.28 -24.62
C PRO A 218 -12.40 8.31 -23.57
N ALA A 219 -13.59 8.14 -23.00
CA ALA A 219 -14.08 8.98 -21.91
C ALA A 219 -13.40 8.64 -20.57
N GLY A 220 -13.10 7.37 -20.34
CA GLY A 220 -12.25 6.92 -19.23
C GLY A 220 -10.84 7.50 -19.33
N ASP A 221 -10.22 7.41 -20.51
CA ASP A 221 -8.88 7.98 -20.78
C ASP A 221 -8.81 9.48 -20.42
N ARG A 222 -9.77 10.27 -20.92
CA ARG A 222 -9.85 11.71 -20.62
C ARG A 222 -10.06 12.00 -19.13
N ALA A 223 -10.86 11.17 -18.45
CA ALA A 223 -11.10 11.34 -17.01
C ALA A 223 -9.87 10.97 -16.18
N ASN A 224 -9.15 9.91 -16.56
CA ASN A 224 -7.88 9.50 -15.95
C ASN A 224 -6.89 10.67 -16.04
N GLU A 225 -6.67 11.16 -17.26
CA GLU A 225 -5.75 12.26 -17.54
C GLU A 225 -6.15 13.56 -16.81
N GLN A 226 -7.45 13.86 -16.74
CA GLN A 226 -7.95 15.03 -16.00
C GLN A 226 -7.60 14.94 -14.50
N VAL A 227 -7.84 13.79 -13.86
CA VAL A 227 -7.52 13.58 -12.44
C VAL A 227 -6.01 13.61 -12.21
N SER A 228 -5.22 12.99 -13.09
CA SER A 228 -3.75 13.01 -13.05
C SER A 228 -3.21 14.44 -13.07
N ARG A 229 -3.55 15.20 -14.11
CA ARG A 229 -3.10 16.59 -14.27
C ARG A 229 -3.53 17.47 -13.11
N LEU A 230 -4.71 17.21 -12.55
CA LEU A 230 -5.19 17.97 -11.40
C LEU A 230 -4.32 17.67 -10.17
N ALA A 231 -4.13 16.39 -9.84
CA ALA A 231 -3.28 15.95 -8.73
C ALA A 231 -1.84 16.48 -8.83
N ASP A 232 -1.27 16.52 -10.04
CA ASP A 232 0.10 17.03 -10.26
C ASP A 232 0.23 18.51 -9.92
N ARG A 233 -0.76 19.34 -10.26
CA ARG A 233 -0.79 20.77 -9.90
C ARG A 233 -0.85 21.02 -8.40
N LEU A 234 -1.14 20.01 -7.59
CA LEU A 234 -1.08 20.16 -6.15
C LEU A 234 0.37 20.24 -5.64
N GLY A 235 1.31 19.56 -6.29
CA GLY A 235 2.74 19.68 -5.92
C GLY A 235 3.23 21.12 -6.02
N ASP A 236 2.64 21.91 -6.91
CA ASP A 236 2.95 23.33 -7.08
C ASP A 236 2.27 24.25 -6.04
N ALA A 237 1.46 23.71 -5.12
CA ALA A 237 0.64 24.47 -4.19
C ALA A 237 0.78 23.98 -2.73
N TRP A 238 0.53 24.88 -1.77
CA TRP A 238 0.42 24.52 -0.36
C TRP A 238 -1.05 24.54 0.09
N PRO A 239 -1.75 23.41 0.07
CA PRO A 239 -3.21 23.42 0.23
C PRO A 239 -3.64 23.51 1.71
N PRO A 240 -4.86 24.05 1.99
CA PRO A 240 -5.34 24.23 3.36
C PRO A 240 -5.51 22.89 4.10
N ALA A 241 -5.08 22.82 5.36
CA ALA A 241 -5.18 21.60 6.18
C ALA A 241 -6.62 21.10 6.38
N GLY A 242 -7.58 22.04 6.48
CA GLY A 242 -9.00 21.73 6.69
C GLY A 242 -9.77 21.32 5.43
N MET A 243 -9.09 21.13 4.29
CA MET A 243 -9.75 20.81 3.02
C MET A 243 -9.57 19.33 2.66
N SER A 244 -10.64 18.67 2.24
CA SER A 244 -10.56 17.32 1.69
C SER A 244 -10.17 17.34 0.21
N VAL A 245 -9.61 16.22 -0.30
CA VAL A 245 -9.27 16.09 -1.72
C VAL A 245 -10.50 16.30 -2.60
N GLU A 246 -11.65 15.74 -2.23
CA GLU A 246 -12.90 15.91 -2.99
C GLU A 246 -13.36 17.37 -3.05
N THR A 247 -13.27 18.10 -1.94
CA THR A 247 -13.62 19.53 -1.90
C THR A 247 -12.67 20.34 -2.77
N TRP A 248 -11.38 20.05 -2.70
CA TRP A 248 -10.37 20.71 -3.52
C TRP A 248 -10.59 20.46 -5.02
N MET A 249 -10.84 19.22 -5.43
CA MET A 249 -11.10 18.90 -6.85
C MET A 249 -12.35 19.60 -7.38
N ARG A 250 -13.41 19.68 -6.57
CA ARG A 250 -14.63 20.43 -6.92
C ARG A 250 -14.35 21.93 -7.10
N GLN A 251 -13.54 22.54 -6.23
CA GLN A 251 -13.13 23.95 -6.36
C GLN A 251 -12.30 24.22 -7.62
N LYS A 252 -11.56 23.22 -8.10
CA LYS A 252 -10.82 23.28 -9.37
C LYS A 252 -11.69 22.96 -10.60
N GLY A 253 -13.01 22.90 -10.42
CA GLY A 253 -13.99 22.78 -11.50
C GLY A 253 -14.27 21.34 -11.94
N MET A 254 -13.72 20.33 -11.27
CA MET A 254 -13.97 18.93 -11.62
C MET A 254 -15.41 18.54 -11.25
N GLN A 255 -16.18 18.12 -12.25
CA GLN A 255 -17.52 17.58 -12.07
C GLN A 255 -17.48 16.07 -11.86
N ARG A 256 -18.35 15.55 -10.98
CA ARG A 256 -18.51 14.11 -10.76
C ARG A 256 -19.40 13.50 -11.84
N ASN A 257 -18.90 12.45 -12.48
CA ASN A 257 -19.64 11.51 -13.30
C ASN A 257 -18.98 10.12 -13.14
N ARG A 258 -19.52 9.07 -13.75
CA ARG A 258 -18.95 7.72 -13.57
C ARG A 258 -17.47 7.60 -13.94
N PHE A 259 -17.00 8.33 -14.96
CA PHE A 259 -15.61 8.30 -15.41
C PHE A 259 -14.69 9.03 -14.43
N THR A 260 -15.06 10.24 -13.99
CA THR A 260 -14.25 10.97 -13.00
C THR A 260 -14.37 10.36 -11.60
N SER A 261 -15.47 9.66 -11.29
CA SER A 261 -15.59 8.86 -10.08
C SER A 261 -14.65 7.66 -10.08
N TRP A 262 -14.63 6.89 -11.17
CA TRP A 262 -13.67 5.82 -11.39
C TRP A 262 -12.22 6.32 -11.30
N ALA A 263 -11.90 7.42 -12.00
CA ALA A 263 -10.54 7.96 -12.01
C ALA A 263 -10.08 8.44 -10.62
N VAL A 264 -10.96 9.06 -9.82
CA VAL A 264 -10.62 9.41 -8.42
C VAL A 264 -10.45 8.16 -7.56
N GLU A 265 -11.26 7.12 -7.77
CA GLU A 265 -11.13 5.88 -7.01
C GLU A 265 -9.76 5.24 -7.25
N THR A 266 -9.41 5.00 -8.51
CA THR A 266 -8.14 4.38 -8.90
C THR A 266 -6.93 5.23 -8.50
N ASN A 267 -6.96 6.53 -8.79
CA ASN A 267 -5.75 7.37 -8.65
C ASN A 267 -5.54 7.99 -7.27
N ILE A 268 -6.56 7.97 -6.40
CA ILE A 268 -6.50 8.61 -5.08
C ILE A 268 -6.94 7.63 -4.00
N VAL A 269 -8.12 7.03 -4.12
CA VAL A 269 -8.67 6.23 -3.02
C VAL A 269 -7.87 4.96 -2.79
N GLN A 270 -7.45 4.28 -3.86
CA GLN A 270 -6.62 3.07 -3.75
C GLN A 270 -5.20 3.38 -3.24
N GLU A 271 -4.62 4.50 -3.66
CA GLU A 271 -3.27 4.94 -3.25
C GLU A 271 -3.15 5.25 -1.75
N TYR A 272 -4.23 5.74 -1.15
CA TYR A 272 -4.25 6.17 0.26
C TYR A 272 -5.11 5.27 1.16
N GLY A 273 -5.88 4.35 0.57
CA GLY A 273 -6.85 3.50 1.28
C GLY A 273 -8.02 4.27 1.90
N LEU A 274 -8.23 5.54 1.54
CA LEU A 274 -9.21 6.42 2.17
C LEU A 274 -9.95 7.25 1.12
N ASN A 275 -11.28 7.34 1.24
CA ASN A 275 -12.09 8.08 0.27
C ASN A 275 -11.70 9.56 0.21
N ALA A 276 -11.74 10.15 -0.99
CA ALA A 276 -11.33 11.53 -1.26
C ALA A 276 -12.05 12.59 -0.40
N GLY A 277 -13.27 12.31 0.07
CA GLY A 277 -14.01 13.19 0.98
C GLY A 277 -13.47 13.20 2.42
N LEU A 278 -12.82 12.12 2.84
CA LEU A 278 -12.20 11.98 4.17
C LEU A 278 -10.69 12.27 4.14
N LEU A 279 -10.04 12.02 3.00
CA LEU A 279 -8.62 12.28 2.79
C LEU A 279 -8.35 13.78 2.78
N GLY A 280 -7.43 14.23 3.62
CA GLY A 280 -6.99 15.62 3.64
C GLY A 280 -6.18 15.92 2.38
N VAL A 281 -6.38 17.09 1.77
CA VAL A 281 -5.62 17.49 0.58
C VAL A 281 -4.11 17.55 0.85
N ARG A 282 -3.69 17.80 2.10
CA ARG A 282 -2.27 17.71 2.51
C ARG A 282 -1.67 16.31 2.46
N ALA A 283 -2.48 15.25 2.43
CA ALA A 283 -1.95 13.89 2.23
C ALA A 283 -1.27 13.75 0.86
N LEU A 284 -1.75 14.50 -0.14
CA LEU A 284 -1.20 14.50 -1.50
C LEU A 284 0.12 15.27 -1.62
N SER A 285 0.47 16.08 -0.61
CA SER A 285 1.78 16.73 -0.50
C SER A 285 2.80 15.92 0.31
N GLU A 286 2.40 14.79 0.91
CA GLU A 286 3.34 13.87 1.54
C GLU A 286 4.08 13.05 0.47
N GLY A 287 5.40 12.88 0.63
CA GLY A 287 6.22 12.23 -0.37
C GLY A 287 7.63 12.83 -0.47
N GLY A 288 8.64 11.97 -0.51
CA GLY A 288 10.03 12.30 -0.80
C GLY A 288 10.35 12.00 -2.26
N ALA A 289 11.33 12.70 -2.82
CA ALA A 289 11.72 12.54 -4.22
C ALA A 289 12.72 11.38 -4.38
N TYR A 290 12.26 10.26 -4.92
CA TYR A 290 13.12 9.31 -5.64
C TYR A 290 12.67 9.25 -7.10
N SER A 291 13.53 8.71 -7.97
CA SER A 291 13.27 8.59 -9.42
C SER A 291 13.51 7.16 -9.88
N GLY A 292 13.37 6.88 -11.19
CA GLY A 292 13.69 5.56 -11.74
C GLY A 292 12.52 4.60 -11.88
N GLY A 293 11.29 5.11 -11.78
CA GLY A 293 10.06 4.33 -11.98
C GLY A 293 9.82 3.28 -10.91
N ASP A 294 8.80 2.45 -11.14
CA ASP A 294 8.36 1.42 -10.20
C ASP A 294 8.60 0.03 -10.75
N ALA A 295 8.72 -0.94 -9.84
CA ALA A 295 8.76 -2.35 -10.22
C ALA A 295 7.92 -3.21 -9.28
N PHE A 296 7.26 -4.21 -9.87
CA PHE A 296 6.75 -5.35 -9.13
C PHE A 296 7.91 -6.19 -8.58
N VAL A 297 7.71 -6.73 -7.38
CA VAL A 297 8.59 -7.74 -6.81
C VAL A 297 8.12 -9.12 -7.27
N ALA A 298 8.98 -9.83 -7.98
CA ALA A 298 8.78 -11.23 -8.35
C ALA A 298 9.73 -12.12 -7.54
N GLY A 299 9.19 -13.23 -7.03
CA GLY A 299 9.97 -14.24 -6.29
C GLY A 299 9.74 -14.28 -4.78
N GLY A 300 8.84 -13.46 -4.24
CA GLY A 300 8.53 -13.42 -2.80
C GLY A 300 9.10 -12.19 -2.12
N TYR A 301 8.27 -11.17 -1.89
CA TYR A 301 8.69 -9.94 -1.21
C TYR A 301 9.04 -10.18 0.27
N ASP A 302 8.63 -11.32 0.84
CA ASP A 302 9.12 -11.82 2.13
C ASP A 302 10.64 -12.05 2.18
N GLY A 303 11.32 -12.19 1.04
CA GLY A 303 12.78 -12.18 0.99
C GLY A 303 13.44 -10.93 1.58
N VAL A 304 12.76 -9.76 1.56
CA VAL A 304 13.27 -8.52 2.18
C VAL A 304 13.26 -8.60 3.72
N PRO A 305 12.13 -8.88 4.40
CA PRO A 305 12.17 -9.12 5.84
C PRO A 305 13.06 -10.31 6.21
N ASP A 306 13.16 -11.36 5.39
CA ASP A 306 14.09 -12.47 5.66
C ASP A 306 15.56 -12.01 5.68
N ALA A 307 15.98 -11.19 4.72
CA ALA A 307 17.32 -10.60 4.69
C ALA A 307 17.60 -9.74 5.94
N LEU A 308 16.59 -8.98 6.41
CA LEU A 308 16.70 -8.19 7.64
C LEU A 308 16.72 -9.06 8.90
N ALA A 309 16.12 -10.26 8.88
CA ALA A 309 15.98 -11.15 10.02
C ALA A 309 17.21 -12.01 10.32
N GLN A 310 18.09 -12.25 9.34
CA GLN A 310 19.22 -13.18 9.47
C GLN A 310 20.05 -12.93 10.75
N GLY A 311 20.14 -13.90 11.65
CA GLY A 311 20.96 -13.79 12.87
C GLY A 311 20.38 -12.93 14.00
N LEU A 312 19.11 -12.49 13.91
CA LEU A 312 18.41 -11.84 15.02
C LEU A 312 17.70 -12.87 15.93
N ASP A 313 17.58 -12.57 17.22
CA ASP A 313 16.71 -13.32 18.14
C ASP A 313 15.25 -12.88 17.94
N ILE A 314 14.45 -13.69 17.24
CA ILE A 314 13.05 -13.42 16.94
C ILE A 314 12.17 -14.47 17.60
N ARG A 315 11.24 -14.02 18.45
CA ARG A 315 10.24 -14.85 19.12
C ARG A 315 8.88 -14.65 18.46
N LEU A 316 8.50 -15.62 17.62
CA LEU A 316 7.18 -15.70 17.01
C LEU A 316 6.13 -16.14 18.05
N GLY A 317 4.84 -15.94 17.75
CA GLY A 317 3.73 -16.30 18.64
C GLY A 317 3.79 -15.62 20.01
N SER A 318 4.41 -14.44 20.08
CA SER A 318 4.68 -13.69 21.30
C SER A 318 3.95 -12.34 21.31
N PRO A 319 2.60 -12.34 21.29
CA PRO A 319 1.84 -11.11 21.25
C PRO A 319 2.03 -10.29 22.54
N VAL A 320 2.46 -9.04 22.39
CA VAL A 320 2.67 -8.11 23.51
C VAL A 320 1.36 -7.41 23.88
N SER A 321 1.03 -7.39 25.17
CA SER A 321 -0.16 -6.72 25.72
C SER A 321 0.17 -5.34 26.32
N GLN A 322 1.37 -5.16 26.90
CA GLN A 322 1.79 -3.91 27.54
C GLN A 322 3.28 -3.65 27.36
N VAL A 323 3.64 -2.38 27.23
CA VAL A 323 5.00 -1.83 27.27
C VAL A 323 5.01 -0.69 28.28
N ASP A 324 5.71 -0.87 29.41
CA ASP A 324 5.70 0.05 30.55
C ASP A 324 7.09 0.56 30.88
N ALA A 325 7.27 1.88 30.87
CA ALA A 325 8.49 2.58 31.27
C ALA A 325 8.23 3.56 32.44
N GLY A 326 7.11 3.39 33.16
CA GLY A 326 6.67 4.31 34.22
C GLY A 326 7.59 4.35 35.45
N ASN A 327 8.49 3.38 35.62
CA ASN A 327 9.46 3.37 36.71
C ASN A 327 10.70 4.25 36.45
N GLY A 328 10.86 4.78 35.21
CA GLY A 328 11.98 5.62 34.79
C GLY A 328 13.34 4.92 34.63
N ARG A 329 13.44 3.62 34.94
CA ARG A 329 14.71 2.87 35.01
C ARG A 329 14.87 1.80 33.94
N ASP A 330 13.80 1.13 33.54
CA ASP A 330 13.80 0.13 32.48
C ASP A 330 12.42 0.08 31.80
N VAL A 331 12.34 -0.69 30.71
CA VAL A 331 11.08 -1.03 30.05
C VAL A 331 10.68 -2.44 30.44
N THR A 332 9.48 -2.58 31.00
CA THR A 332 8.81 -3.86 31.23
C THR A 332 7.84 -4.16 30.09
N VAL A 333 8.02 -5.31 29.44
CA VAL A 333 7.18 -5.78 28.33
C VAL A 333 6.39 -7.00 28.79
N THR A 334 5.06 -6.92 28.75
CA THR A 334 4.15 -8.01 29.16
C THR A 334 3.54 -8.65 27.93
N LEU A 335 3.62 -9.99 27.83
CA LEU A 335 2.96 -10.77 26.79
C LEU A 335 1.48 -11.00 27.13
N GLN A 336 0.66 -11.38 26.14
CA GLN A 336 -0.73 -11.78 26.41
C GLN A 336 -0.81 -13.08 27.24
N SER A 337 0.25 -13.88 27.28
CA SER A 337 0.37 -15.05 28.17
C SER A 337 0.57 -14.66 29.64
N GLY A 338 0.86 -13.39 29.94
CA GLY A 338 1.20 -12.90 31.29
C GLY A 338 2.70 -12.94 31.61
N ALA A 339 3.54 -13.53 30.76
CA ALA A 339 4.99 -13.47 30.93
C ALA A 339 5.50 -12.04 30.78
N THR A 340 6.51 -11.67 31.58
CA THR A 340 7.13 -10.34 31.57
C THR A 340 8.61 -10.44 31.21
N LEU A 341 9.08 -9.45 30.46
CA LEU A 341 10.47 -9.29 30.04
C LEU A 341 10.92 -7.86 30.37
N THR A 342 12.20 -7.65 30.63
CA THR A 342 12.76 -6.32 30.89
C THR A 342 13.92 -6.00 29.95
N ALA A 343 14.01 -4.73 29.56
CA ALA A 343 15.06 -4.19 28.70
C ALA A 343 15.36 -2.74 29.09
N ASP A 344 16.47 -2.19 28.63
CA ASP A 344 16.83 -0.81 28.93
C ASP A 344 15.96 0.15 28.10
N THR A 345 15.68 -0.22 26.85
CA THR A 345 14.81 0.52 25.91
C THR A 345 13.93 -0.41 25.08
N ALA A 346 12.94 0.15 24.38
CA ALA A 346 12.08 -0.59 23.47
C ALA A 346 11.74 0.17 22.19
N VAL A 347 11.60 -0.58 21.10
CA VAL A 347 11.05 -0.09 19.83
C VAL A 347 9.65 -0.68 19.65
N VAL A 348 8.63 0.17 19.59
CA VAL A 348 7.27 -0.27 19.24
C VAL A 348 7.06 -0.11 17.74
N ALA A 349 7.10 -1.22 17.01
CA ALA A 349 7.03 -1.29 15.55
C ALA A 349 5.73 -1.95 15.03
N VAL A 350 4.62 -1.77 15.75
CA VAL A 350 3.30 -2.30 15.39
C VAL A 350 2.53 -1.33 14.48
N PRO A 351 1.58 -1.78 13.65
CA PRO A 351 0.74 -0.87 12.86
C PRO A 351 0.02 0.18 13.71
N VAL A 352 -0.14 1.40 13.19
CA VAL A 352 -0.77 2.51 13.93
C VAL A 352 -2.19 2.19 14.40
N SER A 353 -2.92 1.37 13.66
CA SER A 353 -4.25 0.86 14.03
C SER A 353 -4.23 0.07 15.33
N LEU A 354 -3.15 -0.67 15.62
CA LEU A 354 -2.99 -1.38 16.89
C LEU A 354 -2.63 -0.41 18.02
N VAL A 355 -1.78 0.59 17.75
CA VAL A 355 -1.49 1.66 18.74
C VAL A 355 -2.76 2.45 19.08
N GLN A 356 -3.60 2.77 18.09
CA GLN A 356 -4.92 3.40 18.26
C GLN A 356 -5.84 2.54 19.13
N ALA A 357 -5.74 1.22 19.00
CA ALA A 357 -6.47 0.26 19.82
C ALA A 357 -5.82 -0.04 21.19
N SER A 358 -4.74 0.67 21.56
CA SER A 358 -3.94 0.40 22.77
C SER A 358 -3.43 -1.05 22.85
N LEU A 359 -2.95 -1.58 21.73
CA LEU A 359 -2.37 -2.92 21.61
C LEU A 359 -0.98 -2.85 20.95
N PRO A 360 0.13 -2.92 21.72
CA PRO A 360 0.16 -2.99 23.17
C PRO A 360 -0.24 -1.66 23.83
N ARG A 361 -0.64 -1.72 25.11
CA ARG A 361 -0.80 -0.53 25.95
C ARG A 361 0.58 0.03 26.27
N ILE A 362 0.82 1.30 25.95
CA ILE A 362 2.09 1.98 26.25
C ILE A 362 1.89 2.91 27.46
N THR A 363 2.74 2.78 28.47
CA THR A 363 2.70 3.56 29.71
C THR A 363 4.09 4.15 30.04
N PRO A 364 4.22 5.46 30.29
CA PRO A 364 3.22 6.50 30.07
C PRO A 364 3.01 6.75 28.56
N MET A 365 1.91 7.39 28.19
CA MET A 365 1.66 7.84 26.82
C MET A 365 1.44 9.36 26.84
N PRO A 366 2.41 10.17 26.36
CA PRO A 366 2.30 11.62 26.35
C PRO A 366 1.08 12.10 25.56
N ALA A 367 0.45 13.19 26.02
CA ALA A 367 -0.77 13.71 25.40
C ALA A 367 -0.56 14.15 23.94
N SER A 368 0.61 14.71 23.62
CA SER A 368 1.00 15.09 22.24
C SER A 368 1.04 13.87 21.32
N ILE A 369 1.69 12.79 21.74
CA ILE A 369 1.81 11.54 20.98
C ILE A 369 0.45 10.88 20.83
N ARG A 370 -0.35 10.80 21.91
CA ARG A 370 -1.74 10.29 21.86
C ARG A 370 -2.60 11.07 20.86
N SER A 371 -2.50 12.40 20.88
CA SER A 371 -3.23 13.27 19.95
C SER A 371 -2.80 13.03 18.50
N ALA A 372 -1.49 12.90 18.24
CA ALA A 372 -0.95 12.61 16.92
C ALA A 372 -1.43 11.24 16.39
N ILE A 373 -1.37 10.18 17.20
CA ILE A 373 -1.90 8.85 16.86
C ILE A 373 -3.40 8.93 16.49
N GLY A 374 -4.19 9.68 17.26
CA GLY A 374 -5.63 9.83 17.02
C GLY A 374 -6.01 10.63 15.76
N LYS A 375 -5.07 11.45 15.24
CA LYS A 375 -5.26 12.23 14.02
C LYS A 375 -5.05 11.43 12.74
N LEU A 376 -4.30 10.32 12.77
CA LEU A 376 -4.18 9.43 11.62
C LEU A 376 -5.47 8.63 11.38
N ARG A 377 -5.69 8.23 10.12
CA ARG A 377 -6.72 7.25 9.77
C ARG A 377 -6.09 6.03 9.14
N THR A 378 -6.52 4.86 9.57
CA THR A 378 -6.18 3.60 8.92
C THR A 378 -7.22 3.33 7.85
N GLY A 379 -6.80 3.42 6.60
CA GLY A 379 -7.58 3.06 5.42
C GLY A 379 -7.45 1.58 5.07
N ASP A 380 -8.21 1.16 4.06
CA ASP A 380 -8.22 -0.22 3.60
C ASP A 380 -7.97 -0.32 2.09
N LEU A 381 -7.30 -1.41 1.69
CA LEU A 381 -7.05 -1.78 0.31
C LEU A 381 -7.14 -3.30 0.21
N GLU A 382 -8.07 -3.76 -0.62
CA GLU A 382 -8.34 -5.16 -0.88
C GLU A 382 -7.75 -5.55 -2.24
N LYS A 383 -7.21 -6.76 -2.31
CA LYS A 383 -6.80 -7.42 -3.56
C LYS A 383 -7.67 -8.63 -3.83
N VAL A 384 -7.96 -8.86 -5.10
CA VAL A 384 -8.36 -10.16 -5.64
C VAL A 384 -7.31 -10.59 -6.64
N ILE A 385 -6.75 -11.79 -6.49
CA ILE A 385 -5.76 -12.33 -7.44
C ILE A 385 -6.40 -13.55 -8.09
N LEU A 386 -6.43 -13.57 -9.43
CA LEU A 386 -7.12 -14.56 -10.24
C LEU A 386 -6.10 -15.23 -11.16
N ARG A 387 -5.94 -16.56 -11.03
CA ARG A 387 -5.06 -17.37 -11.88
C ARG A 387 -5.89 -18.13 -12.90
N TYR A 388 -5.39 -18.25 -14.13
CA TYR A 388 -6.04 -18.92 -15.25
C TYR A 388 -5.09 -19.94 -15.90
N ASP A 389 -5.65 -20.89 -16.65
CA ASP A 389 -4.84 -21.82 -17.47
C ASP A 389 -4.22 -21.12 -18.69
N ALA A 390 -4.93 -20.15 -19.25
CA ALA A 390 -4.49 -19.39 -20.42
C ALA A 390 -4.87 -17.91 -20.27
N GLN A 391 -3.98 -17.04 -20.74
CA GLN A 391 -4.24 -15.61 -20.81
C GLN A 391 -5.27 -15.33 -21.91
N TRP A 392 -6.39 -14.72 -21.52
CA TRP A 392 -7.48 -14.32 -22.43
C TRP A 392 -7.59 -12.79 -22.60
N TRP A 393 -6.89 -12.02 -21.77
CA TRP A 393 -6.77 -10.56 -21.87
C TRP A 393 -5.59 -10.16 -22.76
N GLY A 394 -5.51 -8.88 -23.12
CA GLY A 394 -4.42 -8.33 -23.92
C GLY A 394 -3.08 -8.26 -23.15
N LYS A 395 -2.06 -7.67 -23.78
CA LYS A 395 -0.70 -7.60 -23.21
C LYS A 395 -0.49 -6.41 -22.28
N GLU A 396 -1.51 -5.57 -22.11
CA GLU A 396 -1.45 -4.37 -21.31
C GLU A 396 -1.10 -4.70 -19.85
N ARG A 397 -0.26 -3.88 -19.23
CA ARG A 397 0.07 -4.00 -17.81
C ARG A 397 -1.12 -3.62 -16.94
N VAL A 398 -1.82 -2.56 -17.31
CA VAL A 398 -2.94 -1.98 -16.55
C VAL A 398 -4.24 -2.13 -17.33
N ILE A 399 -5.27 -2.61 -16.65
CA ILE A 399 -6.62 -2.74 -17.18
C ILE A 399 -7.54 -1.93 -16.27
N GLY A 400 -7.82 -0.69 -16.68
CA GLY A 400 -8.83 0.15 -16.04
C GLY A 400 -10.23 -0.40 -16.34
N VAL A 401 -11.08 -0.52 -15.32
CA VAL A 401 -12.46 -0.99 -15.47
C VAL A 401 -13.42 0.10 -14.98
N VAL A 402 -13.92 0.91 -15.92
CA VAL A 402 -14.91 1.95 -15.62
C VAL A 402 -16.28 1.29 -15.47
N GLY A 403 -16.77 1.27 -14.23
CA GLY A 403 -18.09 0.79 -13.89
C GLY A 403 -19.22 1.76 -14.27
N GLY A 404 -20.37 1.21 -14.64
CA GLY A 404 -21.69 1.83 -14.43
C GLY A 404 -22.43 1.24 -13.22
N GLY A 405 -21.75 0.43 -12.40
CA GLY A 405 -22.34 -0.51 -11.44
C GLY A 405 -22.66 -1.85 -12.10
N VAL A 406 -22.70 -2.92 -11.30
CA VAL A 406 -23.26 -4.21 -11.74
C VAL A 406 -24.80 -4.07 -11.74
N PRO A 407 -25.53 -4.40 -12.82
CA PRO A 407 -26.99 -4.35 -12.80
C PRO A 407 -27.56 -5.14 -11.61
N GLY A 408 -28.36 -4.47 -10.77
CA GLY A 408 -28.92 -5.04 -9.54
C GLY A 408 -28.09 -4.83 -8.27
N GLN A 409 -26.94 -4.15 -8.35
CA GLN A 409 -26.14 -3.75 -7.18
C GLN A 409 -26.19 -2.23 -6.94
N SER A 410 -25.76 -1.79 -5.76
CA SER A 410 -25.74 -0.36 -5.41
C SER A 410 -24.82 0.43 -6.35
N PRO A 411 -25.08 1.72 -6.63
CA PRO A 411 -24.17 2.56 -7.42
C PRO A 411 -22.73 2.60 -6.90
N GLU A 412 -22.51 2.32 -5.61
CA GLU A 412 -21.18 2.26 -4.99
C GLU A 412 -20.41 0.99 -5.36
N SER A 413 -21.09 -0.12 -5.72
CA SER A 413 -20.44 -1.32 -6.29
C SER A 413 -19.68 -1.00 -7.59
N ALA A 414 -20.06 0.08 -8.28
CA ALA A 414 -19.36 0.55 -9.48
C ALA A 414 -17.90 0.96 -9.23
N LEU A 415 -17.53 1.17 -7.97
CA LEU A 415 -16.19 1.57 -7.54
C LEU A 415 -15.40 0.42 -6.88
N ARG A 416 -15.93 -0.81 -6.93
CA ARG A 416 -15.16 -2.02 -6.60
C ARG A 416 -14.51 -2.59 -7.86
N TRP A 417 -13.27 -3.06 -7.72
CA TRP A 417 -12.49 -3.65 -8.81
C TRP A 417 -12.32 -2.72 -10.02
N THR A 418 -11.95 -1.46 -9.75
CA THR A 418 -11.81 -0.42 -10.79
C THR A 418 -10.53 -0.54 -11.62
N GLU A 419 -9.59 -1.37 -11.18
CA GLU A 419 -8.31 -1.58 -11.86
C GLU A 419 -7.84 -3.01 -11.63
N PHE A 420 -7.26 -3.59 -12.69
CA PHE A 420 -6.55 -4.85 -12.64
C PHE A 420 -5.17 -4.71 -13.27
N PHE A 421 -4.17 -5.38 -12.70
CA PHE A 421 -2.84 -5.49 -13.28
C PHE A 421 -2.62 -6.89 -13.84
N ASN A 422 -2.04 -6.94 -15.05
CA ASN A 422 -1.46 -8.16 -15.58
C ASN A 422 -0.17 -8.46 -14.84
N VAL A 423 -0.18 -9.56 -14.07
CA VAL A 423 0.96 -10.01 -13.26
C VAL A 423 1.50 -11.36 -13.74
N THR A 424 1.21 -11.71 -14.99
CA THR A 424 1.63 -12.99 -15.60
C THR A 424 3.15 -13.18 -15.54
N ASP A 425 3.92 -12.14 -15.85
CA ASP A 425 5.37 -12.14 -15.84
C ASP A 425 6.00 -11.99 -14.44
N VAL A 426 5.18 -11.59 -13.44
CA VAL A 426 5.56 -11.49 -12.03
C VAL A 426 5.36 -12.85 -11.33
N VAL A 427 4.18 -13.45 -11.51
CA VAL A 427 3.76 -14.72 -10.90
C VAL A 427 4.34 -15.92 -11.65
N GLY A 428 4.59 -15.81 -12.96
CA GLY A 428 5.03 -16.92 -13.81
C GLY A 428 3.89 -17.81 -14.32
N ALA A 429 2.64 -17.38 -14.16
CA ALA A 429 1.43 -18.04 -14.67
C ALA A 429 0.38 -16.97 -15.05
N PRO A 430 -0.54 -17.23 -16.00
CA PRO A 430 -1.57 -16.27 -16.39
C PRO A 430 -2.37 -15.80 -15.17
N ALA A 431 -2.16 -14.54 -14.78
CA ALA A 431 -2.76 -14.00 -13.56
C ALA A 431 -3.07 -12.51 -13.67
N LEU A 432 -4.19 -12.13 -13.06
CA LEU A 432 -4.61 -10.75 -12.84
C LEU A 432 -4.69 -10.47 -11.35
N VAL A 433 -4.30 -9.27 -10.93
CA VAL A 433 -4.59 -8.76 -9.58
C VAL A 433 -5.46 -7.52 -9.68
N GLY A 434 -6.62 -7.53 -9.05
CA GLY A 434 -7.57 -6.42 -9.00
C GLY A 434 -7.59 -5.74 -7.64
N PHE A 435 -7.91 -4.45 -7.63
CA PHE A 435 -7.87 -3.61 -6.42
C PHE A 435 -9.21 -2.94 -6.11
N SER A 436 -9.49 -2.77 -4.81
CA SER A 436 -10.55 -1.91 -4.30
C SER A 436 -10.07 -1.21 -3.03
N GLY A 437 -10.32 0.10 -2.91
CA GLY A 437 -9.82 0.94 -1.81
C GLY A 437 -10.92 1.57 -0.97
N GLY A 438 -10.55 2.09 0.20
CA GLY A 438 -11.42 2.91 1.04
C GLY A 438 -12.74 2.22 1.41
N THR A 439 -13.84 2.97 1.37
CA THR A 439 -15.18 2.44 1.70
C THR A 439 -15.61 1.33 0.75
N ALA A 440 -15.16 1.33 -0.50
CA ALA A 440 -15.46 0.25 -1.44
C ALA A 440 -14.85 -1.07 -0.93
N ALA A 441 -13.60 -1.07 -0.45
CA ALA A 441 -12.94 -2.23 0.18
C ALA A 441 -13.66 -2.72 1.47
N MET A 442 -14.14 -1.77 2.29
CA MET A 442 -14.84 -2.09 3.55
C MET A 442 -16.25 -2.66 3.33
N ARG A 443 -16.92 -2.31 2.22
CA ARG A 443 -18.28 -2.81 1.87
C ARG A 443 -18.26 -4.06 1.01
N ARG A 444 -17.17 -4.82 1.06
CA ARG A 444 -17.00 -6.06 0.31
C ARG A 444 -18.01 -7.15 0.69
N PRO A 445 -18.24 -8.14 -0.19
CA PRO A 445 -18.92 -9.38 0.18
C PRO A 445 -18.27 -10.07 1.40
N ALA A 446 -19.08 -10.76 2.21
CA ALA A 446 -18.61 -11.44 3.42
C ALA A 446 -17.66 -12.62 3.16
N THR A 447 -17.64 -13.15 1.94
CA THR A 447 -16.83 -14.31 1.57
C THR A 447 -15.88 -13.99 0.42
N ASP A 448 -14.74 -14.69 0.37
CA ASP A 448 -13.78 -14.58 -0.73
C ASP A 448 -14.42 -14.98 -2.06
N ALA A 449 -15.26 -16.01 -2.07
CA ALA A 449 -16.04 -16.41 -3.24
C ALA A 449 -16.96 -15.29 -3.75
N GLY A 450 -17.56 -14.51 -2.84
CA GLY A 450 -18.36 -13.34 -3.22
C GLY A 450 -17.52 -12.24 -3.86
N CYS A 451 -16.35 -11.96 -3.30
CA CYS A 451 -15.40 -10.97 -3.85
C CYS A 451 -14.90 -11.39 -5.24
N VAL A 452 -14.56 -12.67 -5.41
CA VAL A 452 -14.16 -13.25 -6.70
C VAL A 452 -15.31 -13.16 -7.70
N SER A 453 -16.54 -13.52 -7.31
CA SER A 453 -17.71 -13.44 -8.18
C SER A 453 -17.97 -12.02 -8.68
N GLU A 454 -17.80 -11.01 -7.81
CA GLU A 454 -17.96 -9.60 -8.17
C GLU A 454 -16.87 -9.14 -9.15
N ALA A 455 -15.60 -9.50 -8.89
CA ALA A 455 -14.49 -9.19 -9.78
C ALA A 455 -14.66 -9.83 -11.17
N LEU A 456 -15.10 -11.09 -11.21
CA LEU A 456 -15.39 -11.79 -12.47
C LEU A 456 -16.56 -11.15 -13.21
N ALA A 457 -17.61 -10.70 -12.52
CA ALA A 457 -18.73 -9.99 -13.15
C ALA A 457 -18.27 -8.66 -13.77
N MET A 458 -17.36 -7.94 -13.11
CA MET A 458 -16.77 -6.70 -13.63
C MET A 458 -15.92 -6.95 -14.88
N LEU A 459 -15.03 -7.94 -14.84
CA LEU A 459 -14.23 -8.35 -16.01
C LEU A 459 -15.12 -8.84 -17.16
N GLN A 460 -16.13 -9.66 -16.87
CA GLN A 460 -17.10 -10.14 -17.86
C GLN A 460 -17.77 -8.97 -18.56
N ALA A 461 -18.28 -7.99 -17.80
CA ALA A 461 -18.94 -6.81 -18.37
C ALA A 461 -17.96 -5.92 -19.17
N ALA A 462 -16.69 -5.82 -18.75
CA ALA A 462 -15.67 -5.04 -19.44
C ALA A 462 -15.21 -5.66 -20.79
N TYR A 463 -15.31 -6.99 -20.93
CA TYR A 463 -14.83 -7.73 -22.10
C TYR A 463 -15.93 -8.31 -22.99
N THR A 464 -17.19 -8.30 -22.55
CA THR A 464 -18.31 -8.69 -23.40
C THR A 464 -19.19 -7.52 -23.77
N SER A 465 -19.26 -7.26 -25.08
CA SER A 465 -20.23 -6.30 -25.63
C SER A 465 -21.64 -6.82 -25.38
N LYS A 466 -22.51 -5.95 -24.87
CA LYS A 466 -23.95 -6.22 -24.78
C LYS A 466 -24.60 -6.30 -26.16
#